data_AF-A0A2S6SPU5-F1
#
_entry.id   AF-A0A2S6SPU5-F1
#
_cell.length_a   1.000
_cell.length_b   1.000
_cell.length_c   1.000
_cell.angle_alpha   90.00
_cell.angle_beta   90.00
_cell.angle_gamma   90.00
#
_symmetry.space_group_name_H-M   'P 1'
#
loop_
_entity.id
_entity.type
_entity.pdbx_description
1 polymer ?
#
loop_
_entity_poly.entity_id
_entity_poly.type
_entity_poly.pdbx_seq_one_letter_code
_entity_poly.pdbx_strand_id
1 'polypeptide(L)'
;MPHIVKSFDQDLNEIRNVINQMAGNVESQLSYAIQSIEDRDSILARRIIERDIKIDSLYERVLDLSIRLFALRQPMANDLRFVISTNKISADIERIGDQTKNIAKASKWLAEIPISKNVLSISNLSKLVQDSFKRVVNAYNEKDSSKAKKIWLQDTEINKGYDILFRETLTYMLEDPKNIASCSQILSIAKNLERIGDLIQNIAEMIFFIENGRTIPNTLSKVEFQKYRSEKKYTTNISKIYSKSKKIIKKR
;
A
#
# COMPACT_ATOMS: atom_id res chain seq x y z
N MET A 1 -16.77 16.79 -36.32
CA MET A 1 -15.80 16.93 -35.21
C MET A 1 -16.33 16.67 -33.77
N PRO A 2 -17.63 16.79 -33.41
CA PRO A 2 -18.06 16.54 -32.02
C PRO A 2 -17.96 15.05 -31.59
N HIS A 3 -18.03 14.13 -32.54
CA HIS A 3 -17.88 12.69 -32.27
C HIS A 3 -16.46 12.28 -31.84
N ILE A 4 -15.42 12.96 -32.34
CA ILE A 4 -14.02 12.63 -32.03
C ILE A 4 -13.71 12.95 -30.56
N VAL A 5 -14.08 14.15 -30.12
CA VAL A 5 -13.93 14.59 -28.72
C VAL A 5 -14.73 13.70 -27.77
N LYS A 6 -16.00 13.41 -28.12
CA LYS A 6 -16.85 12.52 -27.31
C LYS A 6 -16.28 11.11 -27.18
N SER A 7 -15.74 10.55 -28.26
CA SER A 7 -15.12 9.21 -28.21
C SER A 7 -13.82 9.18 -27.41
N PHE A 8 -13.04 10.27 -27.43
CA PHE A 8 -11.83 10.38 -26.63
C PHE A 8 -12.15 10.46 -25.13
N ASP A 9 -13.14 11.27 -24.75
CA ASP A 9 -13.60 11.33 -23.36
C ASP A 9 -14.15 9.99 -22.88
N GLN A 10 -14.79 9.22 -23.76
CA GLN A 10 -15.24 7.86 -23.47
C GLN A 10 -14.05 6.92 -23.20
N ASP A 11 -13.01 6.95 -24.04
CA ASP A 11 -11.80 6.13 -23.86
C ASP A 11 -11.11 6.46 -22.51
N LEU A 12 -10.99 7.75 -22.17
CA LEU A 12 -10.44 8.19 -20.88
C LEU A 12 -11.30 7.74 -19.68
N ASN A 13 -12.62 7.79 -19.81
CA ASN A 13 -13.54 7.34 -18.77
C ASN A 13 -13.51 5.81 -18.61
N GLU A 14 -13.29 5.06 -19.68
CA GLU A 14 -13.10 3.61 -19.59
C GLU A 14 -11.88 3.27 -18.75
N ILE A 15 -10.74 3.93 -18.99
CA ILE A 15 -9.52 3.77 -18.19
C ILE A 15 -9.82 4.06 -16.71
N ARG A 16 -10.48 5.19 -16.39
CA ARG A 16 -10.87 5.54 -15.00
C ARG A 16 -11.73 4.46 -14.36
N ASN A 17 -12.69 3.92 -15.10
CA ASN A 17 -13.58 2.87 -14.59
C ASN A 17 -12.81 1.60 -14.26
N VAL A 18 -11.83 1.20 -15.09
CA VAL A 18 -10.99 0.03 -14.82
C VAL A 18 -10.12 0.27 -13.57
N ILE A 19 -9.52 1.45 -13.42
CA ILE A 19 -8.77 1.82 -12.21
C ILE A 19 -9.63 1.73 -10.96
N ASN A 20 -10.85 2.27 -10.99
CA ASN A 20 -11.77 2.20 -9.87
C ASN A 20 -12.17 0.75 -9.54
N GLN A 21 -12.33 -0.10 -10.55
CA GLN A 21 -12.54 -1.53 -10.33
C GLN A 21 -11.32 -2.17 -9.66
N MET A 22 -10.09 -1.89 -10.13
CA MET A 22 -8.87 -2.41 -9.50
C MET A 22 -8.81 -1.99 -8.02
N ALA A 23 -8.99 -0.70 -7.75
CA ALA A 23 -8.96 -0.14 -6.41
C ALA A 23 -10.00 -0.80 -5.49
N GLY A 24 -11.25 -0.95 -5.94
CA GLY A 24 -12.30 -1.59 -5.13
C GLY A 24 -12.04 -3.08 -4.85
N ASN A 25 -11.47 -3.82 -5.82
CA ASN A 25 -11.06 -5.22 -5.59
C ASN A 25 -9.93 -5.29 -4.55
N VAL A 26 -8.91 -4.43 -4.66
CA VAL A 26 -7.79 -4.37 -3.71
C VAL A 26 -8.24 -3.94 -2.32
N GLU A 27 -9.10 -2.93 -2.19
CA GLU A 27 -9.65 -2.48 -0.90
C GLU A 27 -10.38 -3.62 -0.18
N SER A 28 -11.22 -4.35 -0.92
CA SER A 28 -11.95 -5.51 -0.39
C SER A 28 -11.00 -6.64 0.02
N GLN A 29 -10.02 -6.97 -0.82
CA GLN A 29 -9.04 -8.00 -0.51
C GLN A 29 -8.18 -7.64 0.70
N LEU A 30 -7.78 -6.38 0.85
CA LEU A 30 -7.01 -5.91 2.00
C LEU A 30 -7.84 -6.03 3.29
N SER A 31 -9.13 -5.67 3.24
CA SER A 31 -10.04 -5.89 4.37
C SER A 31 -10.15 -7.36 4.75
N TYR A 32 -10.37 -8.25 3.77
CA TYR A 32 -10.45 -9.69 4.01
C TYR A 32 -9.13 -10.30 4.48
N ALA A 33 -7.99 -9.79 4.03
CA ALA A 33 -6.68 -10.27 4.47
C ALA A 33 -6.48 -10.01 5.96
N ILE A 34 -6.85 -8.81 6.43
CA ILE A 34 -6.81 -8.46 7.86
C ILE A 34 -7.81 -9.29 8.66
N GLN A 35 -9.05 -9.42 8.17
CA GLN A 35 -10.05 -10.27 8.80
C GLN A 35 -9.56 -11.73 8.94
N SER A 36 -8.92 -12.28 7.90
CA SER A 36 -8.41 -13.66 7.94
C SER A 36 -7.38 -13.88 9.04
N ILE A 37 -6.63 -12.84 9.42
CA ILE A 37 -5.65 -12.88 10.52
C ILE A 37 -6.37 -12.89 11.86
N GLU A 38 -7.35 -11.99 12.04
CA GLU A 38 -8.12 -11.83 13.27
C GLU A 38 -8.96 -13.09 13.58
N ASP A 39 -9.64 -13.61 12.56
CA ASP A 39 -10.52 -14.78 12.65
C ASP A 39 -9.75 -16.11 12.53
N ARG A 40 -8.46 -16.06 12.18
CA ARG A 40 -7.64 -17.24 11.81
C ARG A 40 -8.27 -18.07 10.69
N ASP A 41 -8.95 -17.42 9.76
CA ASP A 41 -9.67 -18.06 8.67
C ASP A 41 -8.75 -18.37 7.48
N SER A 42 -8.22 -19.59 7.48
CA SER A 42 -7.39 -20.11 6.39
C SER A 42 -8.15 -20.28 5.05
N ILE A 43 -9.47 -20.42 5.08
CA ILE A 43 -10.31 -20.55 3.88
C ILE A 43 -10.45 -19.17 3.22
N LEU A 44 -10.71 -18.13 4.02
CA LEU A 44 -10.73 -16.74 3.54
C LEU A 44 -9.38 -16.35 2.94
N ALA A 45 -8.27 -16.69 3.62
CA ALA A 45 -6.92 -16.47 3.10
C ALA A 45 -6.70 -17.11 1.72
N ARG A 46 -7.15 -18.35 1.51
CA ARG A 46 -7.04 -19.04 0.21
C ARG A 46 -7.84 -18.34 -0.89
N ARG A 47 -9.08 -17.91 -0.59
CA ARG A 47 -9.93 -17.19 -1.55
C ARG A 47 -9.31 -15.87 -2.01
N ILE A 48 -8.58 -15.16 -1.13
CA ILE A 48 -7.87 -13.94 -1.50
C ILE A 48 -6.77 -14.25 -2.51
N ILE A 49 -5.96 -15.28 -2.24
CA ILE A 49 -4.85 -15.70 -3.12
C ILE A 49 -5.38 -16.07 -4.52
N GLU A 50 -6.52 -16.76 -4.60
CA GLU A 50 -7.13 -17.16 -5.88
C GLU A 50 -7.73 -15.96 -6.66
N ARG A 51 -8.19 -14.92 -5.98
CA ARG A 51 -8.82 -13.74 -6.60
C ARG A 51 -7.83 -12.70 -7.11
N ASP A 52 -6.55 -12.86 -6.80
CA ASP A 52 -5.48 -11.97 -7.22
C ASP A 52 -5.36 -11.85 -8.76
N ILE A 53 -5.56 -12.95 -9.48
CA ILE A 53 -5.53 -13.00 -10.97
C ILE A 53 -6.49 -12.00 -11.62
N LYS A 54 -7.57 -11.62 -10.92
CA LYS A 54 -8.51 -10.62 -11.41
C LYS A 54 -7.89 -9.23 -11.45
N ILE A 55 -7.04 -8.89 -10.48
CA ILE A 55 -6.33 -7.60 -10.45
C ILE A 55 -5.32 -7.56 -11.60
N ASP A 56 -4.58 -8.64 -11.83
CA ASP A 56 -3.66 -8.78 -12.97
C ASP A 56 -4.39 -8.54 -14.31
N SER A 57 -5.53 -9.19 -14.52
CA SER A 57 -6.31 -9.02 -15.75
C SER A 57 -6.83 -7.59 -15.95
N LEU A 58 -7.15 -6.87 -14.86
CA LEU A 58 -7.56 -5.48 -14.93
C LEU A 58 -6.37 -4.56 -15.23
N TYR A 59 -5.19 -4.87 -14.67
CA TYR A 59 -3.96 -4.17 -14.99
C TYR A 59 -3.61 -4.28 -16.48
N GLU A 60 -3.63 -5.49 -17.03
CA GLU A 60 -3.42 -5.73 -18.47
C GLU A 60 -4.43 -4.94 -19.32
N ARG A 61 -5.70 -4.94 -18.91
CA ARG A 61 -6.74 -4.14 -19.58
C ARG A 61 -6.42 -2.64 -19.57
N VAL A 62 -5.87 -2.07 -18.49
CA VAL A 62 -5.45 -0.66 -18.48
C VAL A 62 -4.36 -0.41 -19.51
N LEU A 63 -3.38 -1.32 -19.64
CA LEU A 63 -2.30 -1.19 -20.62
C LEU A 63 -2.86 -1.21 -22.06
N ASP A 64 -3.75 -2.15 -22.37
CA ASP A 64 -4.37 -2.27 -23.68
C ASP A 64 -5.17 -1.01 -24.07
N LEU A 65 -5.97 -0.49 -23.13
CA LEU A 65 -6.74 0.73 -23.34
C LEU A 65 -5.82 1.94 -23.57
N SER A 66 -4.74 2.05 -22.80
CA SER A 66 -3.75 3.11 -22.97
C SER A 66 -3.03 3.03 -24.32
N ILE A 67 -2.61 1.84 -24.75
CA ILE A 67 -1.98 1.61 -26.06
C ILE A 67 -2.94 2.01 -27.18
N ARG A 68 -4.19 1.55 -27.10
CA ARG A 68 -5.23 1.90 -28.07
C ARG A 68 -5.45 3.41 -28.14
N LEU A 69 -5.51 4.08 -27.00
CA LEU A 69 -5.70 5.52 -26.93
C LEU A 69 -4.49 6.27 -27.55
N PHE A 70 -3.26 5.84 -27.29
CA PHE A 70 -2.07 6.42 -27.94
C PHE A 70 -2.09 6.24 -29.45
N ALA A 71 -2.42 5.03 -29.93
CA ALA A 71 -2.43 4.70 -31.34
C ALA A 71 -3.51 5.47 -32.13
N LEU A 72 -4.70 5.65 -31.53
CA LEU A 72 -5.86 6.21 -32.23
C LEU A 72 -6.00 7.73 -32.07
N ARG A 73 -5.46 8.32 -30.99
CA ARG A 73 -5.86 9.67 -30.55
C ARG A 73 -4.71 10.64 -30.28
N GLN A 74 -3.47 10.16 -30.10
CA GLN A 74 -2.30 10.99 -29.82
C GLN A 74 -2.57 12.07 -28.74
N PRO A 75 -2.86 11.68 -27.49
CA PRO A 75 -3.22 12.61 -26.41
C PRO A 75 -2.10 13.63 -26.18
N MET A 76 -2.48 14.88 -25.87
CA MET A 76 -1.54 16.00 -25.71
C MET A 76 -1.57 16.57 -24.29
N ALA A 77 -0.47 17.19 -23.89
CA ALA A 77 -0.33 17.94 -22.63
C ALA A 77 -0.93 17.21 -21.40
N ASN A 78 -2.06 17.70 -20.88
CA ASN A 78 -2.71 17.17 -19.69
C ASN A 78 -3.23 15.74 -19.89
N ASP A 79 -3.74 15.41 -21.07
CA ASP A 79 -4.26 14.07 -21.34
C ASP A 79 -3.13 13.05 -21.43
N LEU A 80 -2.00 13.43 -22.02
CA LEU A 80 -0.79 12.59 -22.04
C LEU A 80 -0.30 12.32 -20.61
N ARG A 81 -0.25 13.36 -19.77
CA ARG A 81 0.10 13.20 -18.35
C ARG A 81 -0.89 12.28 -17.64
N PHE A 82 -2.18 12.44 -17.89
CA PHE A 82 -3.21 11.59 -17.29
C PHE A 82 -3.01 10.11 -17.64
N VAL A 83 -2.85 9.77 -18.92
CA VAL A 83 -2.72 8.37 -19.37
C VAL A 83 -1.43 7.74 -18.83
N ILE A 84 -0.29 8.44 -18.92
CA ILE A 84 0.99 7.94 -18.39
C ILE A 84 0.92 7.74 -16.87
N SER A 85 0.36 8.71 -16.15
CA SER A 85 0.25 8.62 -14.69
C SER A 85 -0.70 7.51 -14.28
N THR A 86 -1.78 7.31 -15.04
CA THR A 86 -2.75 6.26 -14.76
C THR A 86 -2.16 4.86 -14.99
N ASN A 87 -1.28 4.67 -15.98
CA ASN A 87 -0.53 3.42 -16.14
C ASN A 87 0.42 3.15 -14.96
N LYS A 88 1.02 4.19 -14.38
CA LYS A 88 1.84 4.03 -13.16
C LYS A 88 0.99 3.70 -11.95
N ILE A 89 -0.14 4.38 -11.79
CA ILE A 89 -1.11 4.13 -10.72
C ILE A 89 -1.65 2.70 -10.82
N SER A 90 -1.99 2.20 -12.01
CA SER A 90 -2.48 0.82 -12.16
C SER A 90 -1.43 -0.21 -11.74
N ALA A 91 -0.16 0.00 -12.09
CA ALA A 91 0.94 -0.86 -11.66
C ALA A 91 1.13 -0.83 -10.13
N ASP A 92 1.02 0.35 -9.50
CA ASP A 92 1.11 0.44 -8.04
C ASP A 92 -0.10 -0.23 -7.36
N ILE A 93 -1.31 -0.14 -7.92
CA ILE A 93 -2.50 -0.85 -7.40
C ILE A 93 -2.34 -2.38 -7.52
N GLU A 94 -1.83 -2.87 -8.65
CA GLU A 94 -1.52 -4.31 -8.83
C GLU A 94 -0.54 -4.80 -7.76
N ARG A 95 0.56 -4.07 -7.54
CA ARG A 95 1.54 -4.37 -6.49
C ARG A 95 0.95 -4.35 -5.09
N ILE A 96 -0.05 -3.50 -4.81
CA ILE A 96 -0.78 -3.52 -3.52
C ILE A 96 -1.61 -4.80 -3.39
N GLY A 97 -2.25 -5.26 -4.48
CA GLY A 97 -2.90 -6.58 -4.54
C GLY A 97 -1.91 -7.69 -4.19
N ASP A 98 -0.73 -7.62 -4.76
CA ASP A 98 0.36 -8.58 -4.57
C ASP A 98 0.87 -8.61 -3.10
N GLN A 99 1.05 -7.44 -2.48
CA GLN A 99 1.34 -7.35 -1.04
C GLN A 99 0.20 -7.93 -0.19
N THR A 100 -1.05 -7.68 -0.59
CA THR A 100 -2.25 -8.18 0.09
C THR A 100 -2.33 -9.71 0.04
N LYS A 101 -2.02 -10.31 -1.11
CA LYS A 101 -1.87 -11.76 -1.27
C LYS A 101 -0.78 -12.32 -0.38
N ASN A 102 0.34 -11.62 -0.20
CA ASN A 102 1.39 -12.05 0.72
C ASN A 102 0.96 -11.98 2.18
N ILE A 103 0.15 -10.99 2.58
CA ILE A 103 -0.49 -10.93 3.89
C ILE A 103 -1.42 -12.14 4.08
N ALA A 104 -2.25 -12.48 3.09
CA ALA A 104 -3.14 -13.64 3.15
C ALA A 104 -2.35 -14.97 3.25
N LYS A 105 -1.23 -15.11 2.53
CA LYS A 105 -0.33 -16.27 2.67
C LYS A 105 0.22 -16.39 4.10
N ALA A 106 0.71 -15.28 4.67
CA ALA A 106 1.22 -15.24 6.04
C ALA A 106 0.13 -15.57 7.08
N SER A 107 -1.08 -15.05 6.89
CA SER A 107 -2.26 -15.35 7.70
C SER A 107 -2.55 -16.85 7.76
N LYS A 108 -2.50 -17.55 6.62
CA LYS A 108 -2.70 -19.00 6.55
C LYS A 108 -1.70 -19.76 7.43
N TRP A 109 -0.41 -19.41 7.38
CA TRP A 109 0.60 -20.03 8.25
C TRP A 109 0.37 -19.71 9.72
N LEU A 110 -0.04 -18.48 10.01
CA LEU A 110 -0.32 -18.02 11.36
C LEU A 110 -1.52 -18.77 11.98
N ALA A 111 -2.50 -19.16 11.16
CA ALA A 111 -3.64 -19.96 11.59
C ALA A 111 -3.25 -21.39 12.06
N GLU A 112 -2.10 -21.92 11.64
CA GLU A 112 -1.61 -23.25 12.03
C GLU A 112 -0.76 -23.22 13.31
N ILE A 113 -0.34 -22.05 13.78
CA ILE A 113 0.60 -21.90 14.90
C ILE A 113 -0.16 -21.44 16.16
N PRO A 114 0.11 -22.00 17.36
CA PRO A 114 -0.40 -21.44 18.60
C PRO A 114 0.15 -20.04 18.81
N ILE A 115 -0.71 -19.02 18.96
CA ILE A 115 -0.30 -17.63 19.18
C ILE A 115 -0.74 -17.24 20.59
N SER A 116 0.15 -16.61 21.37
CA SER A 116 -0.29 -16.00 22.62
C SER A 116 -1.14 -14.76 22.31
N LYS A 117 -2.28 -14.58 22.99
CA LYS A 117 -3.18 -13.43 22.77
C LYS A 117 -2.48 -12.07 22.81
N ASN A 118 -1.35 -11.97 23.51
CA ASN A 118 -0.57 -10.74 23.67
C ASN A 118 0.21 -10.34 22.41
N VAL A 119 0.44 -11.26 21.47
CA VAL A 119 1.27 -11.05 20.28
C VAL A 119 0.52 -10.35 19.13
N LEU A 120 -0.81 -10.23 19.22
CA LEU A 120 -1.65 -9.68 18.16
C LEU A 120 -2.00 -8.21 18.40
N SER A 121 -1.29 -7.28 17.77
CA SER A 121 -1.86 -5.95 17.47
C SER A 121 -1.36 -5.39 16.13
N ILE A 122 -1.72 -6.08 15.05
CA ILE A 122 -1.57 -5.56 13.66
C ILE A 122 -2.67 -4.52 13.34
N SER A 123 -3.76 -4.51 14.12
CA SER A 123 -4.97 -3.74 13.83
C SER A 123 -4.70 -2.25 13.61
N ASN A 124 -3.88 -1.61 14.46
CA ASN A 124 -3.55 -0.19 14.33
C ASN A 124 -2.86 0.15 13.00
N LEU A 125 -1.81 -0.60 12.63
CA LEU A 125 -1.10 -0.39 11.38
C LEU A 125 -1.99 -0.68 10.17
N SER A 126 -2.77 -1.76 10.24
CA SER A 126 -3.67 -2.14 9.15
C SER A 126 -4.74 -1.09 8.87
N LYS A 127 -5.32 -0.48 9.93
CA LYS A 127 -6.31 0.58 9.83
C LYS A 127 -5.74 1.85 9.20
N LEU A 128 -4.50 2.22 9.56
CA LEU A 128 -3.80 3.35 8.94
C LEU A 128 -3.59 3.15 7.44
N VAL A 129 -3.19 1.93 7.04
CA VAL A 129 -2.98 1.58 5.63
C VAL A 129 -4.29 1.57 4.85
N GLN A 130 -5.34 0.92 5.38
CA GLN A 130 -6.67 0.87 4.76
C GLN A 130 -7.27 2.27 4.57
N ASP A 131 -7.19 3.12 5.60
CA ASP A 131 -7.69 4.50 5.52
C ASP A 131 -6.89 5.32 4.50
N SER A 132 -5.56 5.19 4.49
CA SER A 132 -4.71 5.89 3.53
C SER A 132 -4.97 5.45 2.09
N PHE A 133 -5.22 4.16 1.86
CA PHE A 133 -5.59 3.63 0.55
C PHE A 133 -6.95 4.21 0.09
N LYS A 134 -7.96 4.18 0.97
CA LYS A 134 -9.27 4.76 0.67
C LYS A 134 -9.18 6.26 0.36
N ARG A 135 -8.39 7.00 1.14
CA ARG A 135 -8.16 8.43 0.92
C ARG A 135 -7.46 8.72 -0.41
N VAL A 136 -6.48 7.89 -0.82
CA VAL A 136 -5.78 8.11 -2.10
C VAL A 136 -6.67 7.80 -3.30
N VAL A 137 -7.53 6.78 -3.21
CA VAL A 137 -8.54 6.47 -4.23
C VAL A 137 -9.56 7.60 -4.35
N ASN A 138 -10.01 8.17 -3.22
CA ASN A 138 -10.90 9.34 -3.23
C ASN A 138 -10.22 10.55 -3.88
N ALA A 139 -8.96 10.83 -3.54
CA ALA A 139 -8.20 11.92 -4.14
C ALA A 139 -8.02 11.75 -5.66
N TYR A 140 -7.85 10.51 -6.14
CA TYR A 140 -7.82 10.20 -7.58
C TYR A 140 -9.15 10.53 -8.25
N ASN A 141 -10.27 10.08 -7.68
CA ASN A 141 -11.61 10.28 -8.23
C ASN A 141 -12.04 11.75 -8.24
N GLU A 142 -11.68 12.50 -7.21
CA GLU A 142 -11.98 13.93 -7.08
C GLU A 142 -11.00 14.83 -7.84
N LYS A 143 -9.91 14.25 -8.40
CA LYS A 143 -8.79 14.98 -9.02
C LYS A 143 -8.17 16.04 -8.08
N ASP A 144 -8.13 15.73 -6.78
CA ASP A 144 -7.71 16.68 -5.75
C ASP A 144 -6.22 16.50 -5.43
N SER A 145 -5.38 17.31 -6.08
CA SER A 145 -3.94 17.32 -5.84
C SER A 145 -3.57 17.77 -4.43
N SER A 146 -4.39 18.58 -3.76
CA SER A 146 -4.14 19.01 -2.39
C SER A 146 -4.34 17.87 -1.39
N LYS A 147 -5.39 17.06 -1.57
CA LYS A 147 -5.60 15.81 -0.81
C LYS A 147 -4.45 14.83 -1.05
N ALA A 148 -4.02 14.66 -2.31
CA ALA A 148 -2.90 13.79 -2.64
C ALA A 148 -1.59 14.24 -1.94
N LYS A 149 -1.28 15.53 -1.95
CA LYS A 149 -0.10 16.07 -1.24
C LYS A 149 -0.15 15.82 0.27
N LYS A 150 -1.32 15.94 0.89
CA LYS A 150 -1.51 15.64 2.32
C LYS A 150 -1.23 14.16 2.62
N ILE A 151 -1.77 13.25 1.81
CA ILE A 151 -1.57 11.80 1.96
C ILE A 151 -0.09 11.46 1.84
N TRP A 152 0.60 12.03 0.84
CA TRP A 152 2.04 11.82 0.62
C TRP A 152 2.89 12.21 1.84
N LEU A 153 2.55 13.32 2.52
CA LEU A 153 3.25 13.75 3.74
C LEU A 153 2.94 12.87 4.96
N GLN A 154 1.75 12.26 4.99
CA GLN A 154 1.28 11.41 6.09
C GLN A 154 1.78 9.97 6.03
N ASP A 155 2.47 9.56 4.96
CA ASP A 155 3.13 8.24 4.87
C ASP A 155 4.08 7.96 6.06
N THR A 156 4.63 9.01 6.68
CA THR A 156 5.45 8.88 7.90
C THR A 156 4.70 8.22 9.07
N GLU A 157 3.36 8.28 9.12
CA GLU A 157 2.54 7.63 10.14
C GLU A 157 2.52 6.10 9.98
N ILE A 158 2.45 5.60 8.74
CA ILE A 158 2.54 4.16 8.44
C ILE A 158 3.92 3.64 8.82
N ASN A 159 4.98 4.35 8.44
CA ASN A 159 6.35 4.02 8.80
C ASN A 159 6.56 3.93 10.32
N LYS A 160 6.04 4.91 11.08
CA LYS A 160 6.06 4.89 12.55
C LYS A 160 5.29 3.69 13.12
N GLY A 161 4.11 3.40 12.58
CA GLY A 161 3.29 2.27 13.00
C GLY A 161 3.99 0.92 12.80
N TYR A 162 4.65 0.75 11.65
CA TYR A 162 5.52 -0.40 11.38
C TYR A 162 6.66 -0.50 12.40
N ASP A 163 7.34 0.60 12.68
CA ASP A 163 8.48 0.65 13.60
C ASP A 163 8.08 0.27 15.04
N ILE A 164 6.90 0.68 15.48
CA ILE A 164 6.32 0.30 16.78
C ILE A 164 6.05 -1.20 16.82
N LEU A 165 5.29 -1.71 15.85
CA LEU A 165 4.94 -3.13 15.77
C LEU A 165 6.18 -4.03 15.67
N PHE A 166 7.20 -3.59 14.92
CA PHE A 166 8.47 -4.29 14.81
C PHE A 166 9.16 -4.45 16.18
N ARG A 167 9.22 -3.38 16.98
CA ARG A 167 9.86 -3.40 18.31
C ARG A 167 9.07 -4.22 19.34
N GLU A 168 7.76 -4.13 19.32
CA GLU A 168 6.88 -4.93 20.17
C GLU A 168 7.06 -6.43 19.86
N THR A 169 7.04 -6.78 18.57
CA THR A 169 7.22 -8.16 18.11
C THR A 169 8.58 -8.74 18.52
N LEU A 170 9.66 -7.95 18.43
CA LEU A 170 10.98 -8.37 18.92
C LEU A 170 11.02 -8.59 20.43
N THR A 171 10.28 -7.79 21.20
CA THR A 171 10.20 -7.96 22.65
C THR A 171 9.55 -9.30 22.99
N TYR A 172 8.46 -9.66 22.31
CA TYR A 172 7.80 -10.96 22.49
C TYR A 172 8.68 -12.16 22.11
N MET A 173 9.53 -12.02 21.08
CA MET A 173 10.52 -13.06 20.72
C MET A 173 11.58 -13.24 21.83
N LEU A 174 11.98 -12.16 22.50
CA LEU A 174 12.97 -12.19 23.58
C LEU A 174 12.42 -12.75 24.89
N GLU A 175 11.13 -12.52 25.16
CA GLU A 175 10.45 -13.04 26.35
C GLU A 175 10.30 -14.57 26.30
N ASP A 176 9.88 -15.12 25.16
CA ASP A 176 9.78 -16.57 24.96
C ASP A 176 10.19 -16.97 23.53
N PRO A 177 11.29 -17.72 23.35
CA PRO A 177 11.73 -18.23 22.05
C PRO A 177 10.68 -19.06 21.30
N LYS A 178 9.69 -19.65 22.00
CA LYS A 178 8.58 -20.38 21.35
C LYS A 178 7.75 -19.46 20.44
N ASN A 179 7.76 -18.15 20.68
CA ASN A 179 7.01 -17.19 19.88
C ASN A 179 7.67 -16.88 18.53
N ILE A 180 8.94 -17.26 18.29
CA ILE A 180 9.71 -16.85 17.11
C ILE A 180 8.94 -17.10 15.81
N ALA A 181 8.38 -18.30 15.62
CA ALA A 181 7.65 -18.64 14.39
C ALA A 181 6.45 -17.71 14.14
N SER A 182 5.60 -17.49 15.16
CA SER A 182 4.43 -16.61 15.05
C SER A 182 4.82 -15.14 14.83
N CYS A 183 5.83 -14.67 15.57
CA CYS A 183 6.34 -13.31 15.48
C CYS A 183 7.00 -13.05 14.12
N SER A 184 7.66 -14.04 13.51
CA SER A 184 8.20 -13.93 12.16
C SER A 184 7.11 -13.70 11.10
N GLN A 185 5.96 -14.38 11.21
CA GLN A 185 4.82 -14.15 10.31
C GLN A 185 4.22 -12.75 10.52
N ILE A 186 4.14 -12.27 11.76
CA ILE A 186 3.66 -10.92 12.07
C ILE A 186 4.58 -9.85 11.51
N LEU A 187 5.91 -10.01 11.64
CA LEU A 187 6.87 -9.11 10.99
C LEU A 187 6.73 -9.11 9.48
N SER A 188 6.47 -10.28 8.87
CA SER A 188 6.19 -10.37 7.43
C SER A 188 4.95 -9.57 7.06
N ILE A 189 3.84 -9.73 7.79
CA ILE A 189 2.59 -8.97 7.57
C ILE A 189 2.85 -7.46 7.73
N ALA A 190 3.52 -7.06 8.81
CA ALA A 190 3.85 -5.66 9.08
C ALA A 190 4.66 -5.03 7.94
N LYS A 191 5.64 -5.76 7.38
CA LYS A 191 6.46 -5.26 6.27
C LYS A 191 5.65 -5.16 4.98
N ASN A 192 4.74 -6.09 4.69
CA ASN A 192 3.86 -5.97 3.54
C ASN A 192 2.92 -4.75 3.69
N LEU A 193 2.41 -4.46 4.88
CA LEU A 193 1.60 -3.27 5.15
C LEU A 193 2.38 -1.96 4.94
N GLU A 194 3.64 -1.90 5.38
CA GLU A 194 4.49 -0.73 5.13
C GLU A 194 4.77 -0.53 3.63
N ARG A 195 5.02 -1.61 2.88
CA ARG A 195 5.17 -1.54 1.42
C ARG A 195 3.91 -1.04 0.72
N ILE A 196 2.72 -1.38 1.22
CA ILE A 196 1.47 -0.82 0.72
C ILE A 196 1.42 0.69 0.99
N GLY A 197 1.89 1.16 2.15
CA GLY A 197 2.04 2.59 2.45
C GLY A 197 2.90 3.33 1.42
N ASP A 198 4.08 2.80 1.12
CA ASP A 198 4.97 3.36 0.09
C ASP A 198 4.29 3.42 -1.31
N LEU A 199 3.54 2.38 -1.68
CA LEU A 199 2.79 2.35 -2.95
C LEU A 199 1.66 3.39 -2.96
N ILE A 200 0.94 3.57 -1.84
CA ILE A 200 -0.05 4.64 -1.67
C ILE A 200 0.59 6.01 -1.86
N GLN A 201 1.80 6.21 -1.31
CA GLN A 201 2.54 7.45 -1.50
C GLN A 201 2.88 7.67 -2.98
N ASN A 202 3.29 6.65 -3.72
CA ASN A 202 3.56 6.75 -5.17
C ASN A 202 2.30 7.15 -5.94
N ILE A 203 1.15 6.53 -5.63
CA ILE A 203 -0.14 6.88 -6.23
C ILE A 203 -0.48 8.36 -5.95
N ALA A 204 -0.31 8.81 -4.71
CA ALA A 204 -0.54 10.20 -4.33
C ALA A 204 0.37 11.18 -5.10
N GLU A 205 1.62 10.82 -5.32
CA GLU A 205 2.55 11.61 -6.14
C GLU A 205 2.11 11.69 -7.60
N MET A 206 1.61 10.60 -8.17
CA MET A 206 1.10 10.57 -9.54
C MET A 206 -0.18 11.41 -9.68
N ILE A 207 -1.11 11.36 -8.73
CA ILE A 207 -2.31 12.22 -8.72
C ILE A 207 -1.90 13.69 -8.72
N PHE A 208 -0.94 14.06 -7.86
CA PHE A 208 -0.43 15.43 -7.83
C PHE A 208 0.22 15.84 -9.16
N PHE A 209 0.98 14.94 -9.78
CA PHE A 209 1.67 15.17 -11.04
C PHE A 209 0.71 15.40 -12.22
N ILE A 210 -0.44 14.71 -12.27
CA ILE A 210 -1.45 14.89 -13.33
C ILE A 210 -1.84 16.38 -13.44
N GLU A 211 -2.22 16.98 -12.31
CA GLU A 211 -2.71 18.36 -12.23
C GLU A 211 -1.57 19.39 -12.33
N ASN A 212 -0.45 19.16 -11.63
CA ASN A 212 0.59 20.19 -11.47
C ASN A 212 1.74 20.10 -12.49
N GLY A 213 1.89 18.96 -13.18
CA GLY A 213 2.99 18.71 -14.11
C GLY A 213 4.37 18.62 -13.46
N ARG A 214 4.46 18.63 -12.12
CA ARG A 214 5.68 18.48 -11.32
C ARG A 214 5.42 17.53 -10.17
N THR A 215 6.46 16.83 -9.73
CA THR A 215 6.37 15.90 -8.59
C THR A 215 6.38 16.64 -7.27
N ILE A 216 5.77 16.06 -6.23
CA ILE A 216 5.70 16.68 -4.89
C ILE A 216 7.08 17.07 -4.35
N PRO A 217 8.13 16.22 -4.40
CA PRO A 217 9.48 16.59 -3.95
C PRO A 217 10.03 17.87 -4.59
N ASN A 218 9.74 18.10 -5.87
CA ASN A 218 10.20 19.27 -6.61
C ASN A 218 9.41 20.55 -6.29
N THR A 219 8.31 20.44 -5.53
CA THR A 219 7.50 21.59 -5.08
C THR A 219 7.80 22.02 -3.65
N LEU A 220 8.53 21.21 -2.89
CA LEU A 220 8.88 21.51 -1.50
C LEU A 220 10.14 22.38 -1.43
N SER A 221 10.21 23.27 -0.43
CA SER A 221 11.45 23.95 -0.09
C SER A 221 12.50 22.94 0.40
N LYS A 222 13.78 23.31 0.32
CA LYS A 222 14.89 22.47 0.81
C LYS A 222 14.69 22.08 2.29
N VAL A 223 14.19 23.00 3.10
CA VAL A 223 13.94 22.78 4.54
C VAL A 223 12.82 21.77 4.76
N GLU A 224 11.69 21.93 4.05
CA GLU A 224 10.57 20.99 4.14
C GLU A 224 10.95 19.58 3.67
N PHE A 225 11.70 19.48 2.57
CA PHE A 225 12.13 18.18 2.05
C PHE A 225 13.13 17.49 2.99
N GLN A 226 14.04 18.25 3.62
CA GLN A 226 14.95 17.72 4.64
C GLN A 226 14.20 17.25 5.89
N LYS A 227 13.21 18.00 6.35
CA LYS A 227 12.34 17.61 7.47
C LYS A 227 11.56 16.33 7.15
N TYR A 228 10.94 16.25 5.98
CA TYR A 228 10.26 15.03 5.53
C TYR A 228 11.23 13.83 5.50
N ARG A 229 12.44 14.00 4.96
CA ARG A 229 13.46 12.94 4.91
C ARG A 229 13.94 12.51 6.29
N SER A 230 14.05 13.41 7.27
CA SER A 230 14.45 13.04 8.62
C SER A 230 13.33 12.28 9.33
N GLU A 231 12.08 12.67 9.10
CA GLU A 231 10.89 11.97 9.59
C GLU A 231 10.71 10.61 8.90
N LYS A 232 11.07 10.43 7.63
CA LYS A 232 10.99 9.11 6.97
C LYS A 232 12.10 8.15 7.42
N LYS A 233 13.21 8.65 7.98
CA LYS A 233 14.36 7.86 8.46
C LYS A 233 14.13 7.14 9.80
N TYR A 234 12.89 6.80 10.17
CA TYR A 234 12.65 5.96 11.35
C TYR A 234 13.37 4.63 11.17
N THR A 235 14.53 4.56 11.80
CA THR A 235 15.40 3.42 11.86
C THR A 235 15.24 2.92 13.27
N THR A 236 14.49 1.84 13.45
CA THR A 236 14.57 1.09 14.69
C THR A 236 16.04 0.85 15.01
N ASN A 237 16.51 1.45 16.10
CA ASN A 237 17.90 1.34 16.51
C ASN A 237 18.13 -0.07 17.10
N ILE A 238 18.46 -1.01 16.22
CA ILE A 238 18.68 -2.42 16.54
C ILE A 238 19.74 -2.57 17.65
N SER A 239 20.73 -1.67 17.74
CA SER A 239 21.75 -1.71 18.80
C SER A 239 21.19 -1.44 20.21
N LYS A 240 20.17 -0.58 20.34
CA LYS A 240 19.47 -0.35 21.61
C LYS A 240 18.61 -1.55 22.02
N ILE A 241 18.06 -2.29 21.06
CA ILE A 241 17.30 -3.52 21.33
C ILE A 241 18.24 -4.65 21.75
N TYR A 242 19.36 -4.82 21.05
CA TYR A 242 20.39 -5.80 21.36
C TYR A 242 21.02 -5.59 22.75
N SER A 243 21.24 -4.34 23.17
CA SER A 243 21.76 -4.06 24.52
C SER A 243 20.74 -4.39 25.62
N LYS A 244 19.44 -4.23 25.38
CA LYS A 244 18.38 -4.69 26.28
C LYS A 244 18.28 -6.21 26.33
N SER A 245 18.37 -6.91 25.19
CA SER A 245 18.30 -8.38 25.16
C SER A 245 19.42 -9.03 25.97
N LYS A 246 20.65 -8.50 25.91
CA LYS A 246 21.77 -8.95 26.76
C LYS A 246 21.48 -8.88 28.27
N LYS A 247 20.70 -7.89 28.73
CA LYS A 247 20.34 -7.75 30.16
C LYS A 247 19.25 -8.76 30.58
N ILE A 248 18.35 -9.11 29.67
CA ILE A 248 17.27 -10.08 29.92
C ILE A 248 17.84 -11.50 29.95
N ILE A 249 18.71 -11.84 28.98
CA ILE A 249 19.36 -13.16 28.88
C ILE A 249 20.28 -13.43 30.09
N LYS A 250 20.96 -12.40 30.64
CA LYS A 250 21.80 -12.54 31.84
C LYS A 250 21.03 -12.72 33.15
N LYS A 251 19.70 -12.56 33.16
CA LYS A 251 18.84 -12.66 34.35
C LYS A 251 18.05 -13.99 34.43
N ARG A 252 18.15 -14.84 33.41
CA ARG A 252 17.67 -16.23 33.41
C ARG A 252 18.85 -17.15 33.63
#